data_AF-A0A0Q7B614-F1
#
_entry.id   AF-A0A0Q7B614-F1
#
_cell.length_a   1.000
_cell.length_b   1.000
_cell.length_c   1.000
_cell.angle_alpha   90.00
_cell.angle_beta   90.00
_cell.angle_gamma   90.00
#
_symmetry.space_group_name_H-M   'P 1'
#
loop_
_entity.id
_entity.type
_entity.pdbx_description
1 polymer ?
#
loop_
_entity_poly.entity_id
_entity_poly.type
_entity_poly.pdbx_seq_one_letter_code
_entity_poly.pdbx_strand_id
1 'polypeptide(L)' 'MLNEWDPIGVRPDLGGPDDEYSCLYAPLLERLAGGSDPAEIALFLRAELEGHFGLDANYSQPEAFAGELVDWFAGGAPA' A
#
# COMPACT_ATOMS: atom_id res chain seq x y z
N MET A 1 -5.59 -4.13 5.37
CA MET A 1 -4.23 -4.03 4.81
C MET A 1 -3.73 -2.60 4.71
N LEU A 2 -4.20 -1.74 3.79
CA LEU A 2 -3.64 -0.37 3.66
C LEU A 2 -3.83 0.49 4.93
N ASN A 3 -5.04 0.53 5.50
CA ASN A 3 -5.29 1.23 6.77
C ASN A 3 -4.56 0.58 7.96
N GLU A 4 -4.07 -0.65 7.84
CA GLU A 4 -3.29 -1.33 8.90
C GLU A 4 -1.79 -1.03 8.76
N TRP A 5 -1.31 -0.90 7.52
CA TRP A 5 0.05 -0.47 7.21
C TRP A 5 0.32 0.97 7.67
N ASP A 6 -0.64 1.86 7.43
CA ASP A 6 -0.74 3.20 7.99
C ASP A 6 0.54 4.07 7.98
N PRO A 7 1.15 4.32 6.81
CA PRO A 7 2.37 5.11 6.74
C PRO A 7 2.23 6.57 7.21
N ILE A 8 1.01 7.14 7.19
CA ILE A 8 0.74 8.53 7.58
C ILE A 8 0.39 8.66 9.08
N GLY A 9 -0.04 7.58 9.75
CA GLY A 9 -0.41 7.62 11.17
C GLY A 9 -1.87 7.98 11.44
N VAL A 10 -2.79 7.68 10.54
CA VAL A 10 -4.20 8.14 10.56
C VAL A 10 -5.19 6.98 10.45
N ARG A 11 -4.91 5.86 11.13
CA ARG A 11 -5.85 4.72 11.12
C ARG A 11 -7.25 5.11 11.61
N PRO A 12 -8.31 4.53 11.02
CA PRO A 12 -9.68 4.80 11.44
C PRO A 12 -10.00 4.43 12.90
N ASP A 13 -9.41 3.34 13.42
CA ASP A 13 -9.59 2.92 14.82
C ASP A 13 -8.99 3.91 15.84
N LEU A 14 -8.12 4.82 15.37
CA LEU A 14 -7.53 5.92 16.15
C LEU A 14 -8.20 7.27 15.85
N GLY A 15 -9.30 7.28 15.09
CA GLY A 15 -10.07 8.48 14.75
C GLY A 15 -9.66 9.16 13.44
N GLY A 16 -8.86 8.51 12.60
CA GLY A 16 -8.60 8.97 11.23
C GLY A 16 -9.72 8.63 10.24
N PRO A 17 -9.66 9.15 9.00
CA PRO A 17 -10.68 8.90 7.99
C PRO A 17 -10.49 7.53 7.32
N ASP A 18 -11.59 6.87 6.93
CA ASP A 18 -11.56 5.55 6.26
C ASP A 18 -10.95 5.59 4.86
N ASP A 19 -10.99 6.75 4.20
CA ASP A 19 -10.65 6.94 2.80
C ASP A 19 -9.25 7.51 2.56
N GLU A 20 -8.43 7.70 3.61
CA GLU A 20 -7.09 8.28 3.50
C GLU A 20 -6.27 7.64 2.36
N TYR A 21 -6.21 6.31 2.34
CA TYR A 21 -5.39 5.55 1.41
C TYR A 21 -6.12 5.14 0.14
N SER A 22 -7.35 5.62 -0.08
CA SER A 22 -8.17 5.26 -1.24
C SER A 22 -7.53 5.63 -2.58
N CYS A 23 -6.70 6.67 -2.59
CA CYS A 23 -5.92 7.08 -3.76
C CYS A 23 -4.95 5.99 -4.27
N LEU A 24 -4.51 5.07 -3.40
CA LEU A 24 -3.62 3.97 -3.76
C LEU A 24 -4.38 2.76 -4.33
N TYR A 25 -5.71 2.69 -4.17
CA TYR A 25 -6.46 1.46 -4.46
C TYR A 25 -6.46 1.10 -5.94
N ALA A 26 -6.88 2.03 -6.79
CA ALA A 26 -6.90 1.82 -8.25
C ALA A 26 -5.51 1.50 -8.82
N PRO A 27 -4.45 2.30 -8.57
CA PRO A 27 -3.13 2.01 -9.14
C PRO A 27 -2.51 0.72 -8.61
N LEU A 28 -2.76 0.32 -7.36
CA LEU A 28 -2.31 -0.98 -6.83
C LEU A 28 -3.06 -2.13 -7.48
N LEU A 29 -4.40 -2.03 -7.58
CA LEU A 29 -5.21 -3.08 -8.18
C LEU A 29 -4.82 -3.33 -9.64
N GLU A 30 -4.58 -2.27 -10.42
CA GLU A 30 -4.11 -2.38 -11.80
C GLU A 30 -2.76 -3.11 -11.91
N ARG A 31 -1.80 -2.79 -11.04
CA ARG A 31 -0.48 -3.44 -11.02
C ARG A 31 -0.56 -4.89 -10.60
N LEU A 32 -1.31 -5.18 -9.55
CA LEU A 32 -1.52 -6.53 -9.03
C LEU A 32 -2.22 -7.41 -10.08
N ALA A 33 -3.31 -6.90 -10.70
CA ALA A 33 -3.99 -7.59 -11.79
C ALA A 33 -3.13 -7.75 -13.05
N GLY A 34 -2.20 -6.81 -13.28
CA GLY A 34 -1.17 -6.87 -14.31
C GLY A 34 -0.04 -7.87 -14.03
N GLY A 35 0.00 -8.47 -12.84
CA GLY A 35 1.00 -9.45 -12.46
C GLY A 35 2.31 -8.86 -11.94
N SER A 36 2.30 -7.62 -11.45
CA SER A 36 3.50 -7.01 -10.86
C SER A 36 4.01 -7.81 -9.66
N ASP A 37 5.33 -7.93 -9.59
CA ASP A 37 5.99 -8.63 -8.49
C ASP A 37 6.13 -7.74 -7.23
N PRO A 38 6.52 -8.30 -6.07
CA PRO A 38 6.66 -7.52 -4.84
C PRO A 38 7.66 -6.36 -4.95
N ALA A 39 8.71 -6.48 -5.77
CA ALA A 39 9.70 -5.41 -5.92
C ALA A 39 9.13 -4.23 -6.71
N GLU A 40 8.36 -4.50 -7.77
CA GLU A 40 7.65 -3.47 -8.53
C GLU A 40 6.60 -2.74 -7.68
N ILE A 41 5.84 -3.48 -6.87
CA ILE A 41 4.87 -2.90 -5.93
C ILE A 41 5.59 -2.05 -4.87
N ALA A 42 6.71 -2.52 -4.31
CA ALA A 42 7.50 -1.76 -3.34
C ALA A 42 8.04 -0.46 -3.94
N LEU A 43 8.55 -0.50 -5.18
CA LEU A 43 9.02 0.69 -5.89
C LEU A 43 7.89 1.71 -6.09
N PHE A 44 6.70 1.25 -6.46
CA PHE A 44 5.54 2.12 -6.57
C PHE A 44 5.18 2.76 -5.22
N LEU A 45 5.07 1.96 -4.16
CA LEU A 45 4.74 2.45 -2.82
C LEU A 45 5.78 3.46 -2.32
N ARG A 46 7.07 3.20 -2.53
CA ARG A 46 8.16 4.10 -2.17
C ARG A 46 8.03 5.45 -2.88
N ALA A 47 7.71 5.43 -4.18
CA ALA A 47 7.49 6.65 -4.95
C ALA A 47 6.27 7.45 -4.46
N GLU A 48 5.18 6.79 -4.10
CA GLU A 48 4.00 7.45 -3.51
C GLU A 48 4.32 8.03 -2.12
N LEU A 49 5.01 7.28 -1.26
CA LEU A 49 5.44 7.77 0.05
C LEU A 49 6.30 9.04 -0.07
N GLU A 50 7.34 9.00 -0.89
CA GLU A 50 8.28 10.12 -1.04
C GLU A 50 7.68 11.29 -1.81
N GLY A 51 6.93 11.01 -2.89
CA GLY A 51 6.45 12.02 -3.82
C GLY A 51 5.07 12.57 -3.50
N HIS A 52 4.10 11.70 -3.19
CA HIS A 52 2.71 12.08 -2.99
C HIS A 52 2.44 12.42 -1.52
N PHE A 53 2.93 11.61 -0.59
CA PHE A 53 2.74 11.85 0.86
C PHE A 53 3.85 12.69 1.51
N GLY A 54 5.00 12.85 0.85
CA GLY A 54 6.13 13.61 1.37
C GLY A 54 6.79 12.98 2.61
N LEU A 55 6.70 11.65 2.74
CA LEU A 55 7.24 10.86 3.83
C LEU A 55 8.61 10.28 3.47
N ASP A 56 9.44 10.02 4.49
CA ASP A 56 10.61 9.16 4.31
C ASP A 56 10.16 7.69 4.34
N ALA A 57 10.20 7.06 3.16
CA ALA A 57 9.74 5.70 2.97
C ALA A 57 10.46 4.66 3.83
N ASN A 58 11.67 4.95 4.31
CA ASN A 58 12.43 4.02 5.14
C ASN A 58 11.73 3.72 6.49
N TYR A 59 10.86 4.61 6.97
CA TYR A 59 10.09 4.39 8.20
C TYR A 59 8.87 3.50 8.00
N SER A 60 8.39 3.35 6.77
CA SER A 60 7.15 2.64 6.46
C SER A 60 7.37 1.23 5.94
N GLN A 61 8.61 0.79 5.72
CA GLN A 61 8.93 -0.58 5.26
C GLN A 61 8.09 -1.06 4.04
N PRO A 62 8.06 -0.30 2.94
CA PRO A 62 7.19 -0.60 1.79
C PRO A 62 7.46 -1.97 1.15
N GLU A 63 8.69 -2.51 1.26
CA GLU A 63 9.05 -3.83 0.73
C GLU A 63 8.34 -4.98 1.47
N ALA A 64 8.24 -4.89 2.79
CA ALA A 64 7.56 -5.89 3.60
C ALA A 64 6.06 -5.90 3.28
N PHE A 65 5.45 -4.71 3.26
CA PHE A 65 4.04 -4.55 2.93
C PHE A 65 3.72 -4.99 1.49
N ALA A 66 4.60 -4.70 0.53
CA ALA A 66 4.44 -5.15 -0.85
C ALA A 66 4.39 -6.68 -0.97
N GLY A 67 5.26 -7.39 -0.24
CA GLY A 67 5.24 -8.85 -0.19
C GLY A 67 3.90 -9.39 0.36
N GLU A 68 3.47 -8.86 1.50
CA GLU A 68 2.18 -9.23 2.11
C GLU A 68 1.00 -8.97 1.17
N LEU A 69 1.01 -7.81 0.48
CA LEU A 69 -0.06 -7.41 -0.44
C LEU A 69 -0.14 -8.33 -1.67
N VAL A 70 1.00 -8.71 -2.24
CA VAL A 70 1.06 -9.64 -3.39
C VAL A 70 0.60 -11.03 -2.97
N ASP A 71 1.06 -11.53 -1.81
CA ASP A 71 0.65 -12.83 -1.29
C ASP A 71 -0.86 -12.87 -1.01
N TRP A 72 -1.41 -11.81 -0.41
CA TRP A 72 -2.84 -11.65 -0.19
C TRP A 72 -3.64 -11.65 -1.50
N PHE A 73 -3.18 -10.91 -2.50
CA PHE A 73 -3.86 -10.83 -3.80
C PHE A 73 -3.87 -12.19 -4.51
N ALA A 74 -2.73 -12.89 -4.51
CA ALA A 74 -2.58 -14.22 -5.10
C ALA A 74 -3.38 -15.29 -4.35
N GLY A 75 -3.57 -15.13 -3.03
CA GLY A 75 -4.35 -16.03 -2.18
C GLY A 75 -5.86 -16.03 -2.42
N GLY A 76 -6.35 -15.24 -3.38
CA GLY A 76 -7.77 -15.11 -3.68
C GLY A 76 -8.44 -14.10 -2.76
N ALA A 77 -7.95 -12.85 -2.81
CA ALA A 77 -8.61 -11.69 -2.20
C ALA A 77 -10.15 -11.84 -2.29
N PRO A 78 -10.89 -11.68 -1.17
CA PRO A 78 -12.34 -11.88 -1.20
C PRO A 78 -12.95 -10.97 -2.27
N ALA A 79 -13.69 -11.61 -3.18
CA ALA A 79 -14.42 -10.95 -4.27
C ALA A 79 -15.46 -9.95 -3.74
#